data_AF-A0A015Z793-F1
#
_entry.id   AF-A0A015Z793-F1
#
_cell.length_a   1.000
_cell.length_b   1.000
_cell.length_c   1.000
_cell.angle_alpha   90.00
_cell.angle_beta   90.00
_cell.angle_gamma   90.00
#
_symmetry.space_group_name_H-M   'P 1'
#
loop_
_entity.id
_entity.type
_entity.pdbx_description
1 polymer ?
#
loop_
_entity_poly.entity_id
_entity_poly.type
_entity_poly.pdbx_seq_one_letter_code
_entity_poly.pdbx_strand_id
1 'polypeptide(L)'
;GKKGQGPGEYREIYDAVIKEKENAVYMLSPFGSLYVYSLDGKFIKEIKLPTRSNYQLIEELESKYFVTWTLPASENDNCISVISKESSKNVKEFWHVPPVLTTLNSKPFYNYEHKIYFSNPYQNEVYEVRTDSLRVAYRWDFGKDNLDLKEYGFTLLEDQKVEEYKLMLQCLRDSTVPYLLRHQFQNKKYYYTMLTFGFRHRINLFYRKDDGKSFFFEKTAEGVLLHPLAFNEDFLTCIVFNEDFPNYEKVLPSEEYKKLEERLEDDNPCLIKFYFK
;
A
#
# COMPACT_ATOMS: atom_id res chain seq x y z
N GLY A 1 -7.25 -21.52 6.12
CA GLY A 1 -6.22 -22.57 5.99
C GLY A 1 -5.36 -22.64 7.25
N LYS A 2 -4.27 -23.41 7.22
CA LYS A 2 -3.32 -23.55 8.35
C LYS A 2 -1.88 -23.51 7.86
N LYS A 3 -0.94 -23.15 8.76
CA LYS A 3 0.49 -23.16 8.45
C LYS A 3 1.00 -24.60 8.30
N GLY A 4 1.81 -24.85 7.28
CA GLY A 4 2.42 -26.16 7.02
C GLY A 4 2.88 -26.33 5.57
N GLN A 5 3.10 -27.58 5.16
CA GLN A 5 3.62 -27.95 3.83
C GLN A 5 2.74 -28.97 3.09
N GLY A 6 1.65 -29.44 3.72
CA GLY A 6 0.69 -30.35 3.10
C GLY A 6 -0.26 -29.65 2.13
N PRO A 7 -1.08 -30.42 1.39
CA PRO A 7 -2.11 -29.86 0.51
C PRO A 7 -3.05 -28.91 1.25
N GLY A 8 -3.20 -27.69 0.74
CA GLY A 8 -4.03 -26.66 1.37
C GLY A 8 -3.43 -26.06 2.65
N GLU A 9 -2.14 -26.25 2.88
CA GLU A 9 -1.34 -25.56 3.89
C GLU A 9 -0.41 -24.55 3.21
N TYR A 10 0.02 -23.54 3.95
CA TYR A 10 0.92 -22.50 3.44
C TYR A 10 2.05 -22.23 4.44
N ARG A 11 3.24 -21.90 3.94
CA ARG A 11 4.36 -21.45 4.80
C ARG A 11 4.20 -19.99 5.19
N GLU A 12 4.05 -19.13 4.20
CA GLU A 12 3.89 -17.69 4.33
C GLU A 12 2.87 -17.19 3.31
N ILE A 13 2.08 -16.20 3.75
CA ILE A 13 1.13 -15.45 2.94
C ILE A 13 1.44 -13.98 3.15
N TYR A 14 1.66 -13.23 2.08
CA TYR A 14 1.99 -11.81 2.14
C TYR A 14 0.78 -10.93 1.85
N ASP A 15 -0.16 -11.42 1.04
CA ASP A 15 -1.34 -10.64 0.67
C ASP A 15 -2.52 -11.54 0.28
N ALA A 16 -3.71 -10.95 0.16
CA ALA A 16 -4.89 -11.68 -0.29
C ALA A 16 -5.90 -10.81 -1.04
N VAL A 17 -6.56 -11.43 -2.03
CA VAL A 17 -7.74 -10.85 -2.69
C VAL A 17 -8.98 -11.63 -2.27
N ILE A 18 -9.99 -10.91 -1.78
CA ILE A 18 -11.29 -11.49 -1.39
C ILE A 18 -12.31 -11.25 -2.51
N LYS A 19 -12.94 -12.32 -2.98
CA LYS A 19 -13.95 -12.33 -4.04
C LYS A 19 -15.24 -12.93 -3.51
N GLU A 20 -16.04 -12.09 -2.85
CA GLU A 20 -17.27 -12.54 -2.19
C GLU A 20 -18.26 -13.20 -3.16
N LYS A 21 -18.47 -12.60 -4.34
CA LYS A 21 -19.36 -13.12 -5.39
C LYS A 21 -18.95 -14.49 -5.93
N GLU A 22 -17.65 -14.82 -5.82
CA GLU A 22 -17.09 -16.08 -6.27
C GLU A 22 -16.94 -17.08 -5.10
N ASN A 23 -17.31 -16.68 -3.87
CA ASN A 23 -17.01 -17.40 -2.63
C ASN A 23 -15.54 -17.84 -2.58
N ALA A 24 -14.62 -16.92 -2.87
CA ALA A 24 -13.20 -17.23 -3.00
C ALA A 24 -12.30 -16.19 -2.31
N VAL A 25 -11.23 -16.67 -1.68
CA VAL A 25 -10.11 -15.90 -1.14
C VAL A 25 -8.84 -16.43 -1.77
N TYR A 26 -8.14 -15.56 -2.50
CA TYR A 26 -6.85 -15.87 -3.11
C TYR A 26 -5.76 -15.38 -2.17
N MET A 27 -5.03 -16.29 -1.55
CA MET A 27 -3.93 -15.95 -0.64
C MET A 27 -2.60 -16.09 -1.36
N LEU A 28 -1.86 -14.98 -1.47
CA LEU A 28 -0.58 -14.88 -2.16
C LEU A 28 0.55 -15.35 -1.27
N SER A 29 1.23 -16.40 -1.69
CA SER A 29 2.52 -16.78 -1.14
C SER A 29 3.64 -16.05 -1.86
N PRO A 30 4.67 -15.56 -1.15
CA PRO A 30 5.83 -14.95 -1.77
C PRO A 30 6.60 -15.91 -2.69
N PHE A 31 6.38 -17.23 -2.55
CA PHE A 31 7.05 -18.29 -3.31
C PHE A 31 6.35 -18.67 -4.62
N GLY A 32 5.45 -17.84 -5.14
CA GLY A 32 4.88 -18.00 -6.48
C GLY A 32 3.67 -18.93 -6.53
N SER A 33 2.84 -18.94 -5.49
CA SER A 33 1.59 -19.71 -5.47
C SER A 33 0.44 -18.89 -4.88
N LEU A 34 -0.75 -19.02 -5.47
CA LEU A 34 -2.00 -18.57 -4.88
C LEU A 34 -2.73 -19.77 -4.30
N TYR A 35 -2.96 -19.75 -3.00
CA TYR A 35 -3.83 -20.73 -2.36
C TYR A 35 -5.26 -20.18 -2.32
N VAL A 36 -6.19 -20.88 -2.96
CA VAL A 36 -7.57 -20.47 -3.06
C VAL A 36 -8.40 -21.19 -2.02
N TYR A 37 -9.11 -20.44 -1.19
CA TYR A 37 -10.05 -20.96 -0.19
C TYR A 37 -11.43 -20.39 -0.43
N SER A 38 -12.47 -21.06 0.04
CA SER A 38 -13.80 -20.46 0.17
C SER A 38 -13.86 -19.52 1.37
N LEU A 39 -14.92 -18.70 1.45
CA LEU A 39 -15.11 -17.76 2.58
C LEU A 39 -15.32 -18.49 3.92
N ASP A 40 -15.81 -19.73 3.90
CA ASP A 40 -15.87 -20.60 5.08
C ASP A 40 -14.54 -21.32 5.40
N GLY A 41 -13.46 -20.98 4.68
CA GLY A 41 -12.09 -21.39 4.99
C GLY A 41 -11.69 -22.76 4.45
N LYS A 42 -12.49 -23.40 3.58
CA LYS A 42 -12.15 -24.69 2.95
C LYS A 42 -11.20 -24.47 1.77
N PHE A 43 -10.18 -25.32 1.67
CA PHE A 43 -9.25 -25.26 0.54
C PHE A 43 -9.95 -25.67 -0.76
N ILE A 44 -9.76 -24.88 -1.81
CA ILE A 44 -10.31 -25.13 -3.15
C ILE A 44 -9.21 -25.67 -4.06
N LYS A 45 -8.12 -24.91 -4.26
CA LYS A 45 -7.01 -25.28 -5.13
C LYS A 45 -5.78 -24.41 -4.90
N GLU A 46 -4.67 -24.84 -5.46
CA GLU A 46 -3.45 -24.05 -5.60
C GLU A 46 -3.26 -23.64 -7.06
N ILE A 47 -2.90 -22.39 -7.30
CA ILE A 47 -2.54 -21.86 -8.62
C ILE A 47 -1.06 -21.50 -8.59
N LYS A 48 -0.28 -22.07 -9.50
CA LYS A 48 1.13 -21.70 -9.68
C LYS A 48 1.23 -20.43 -10.50
N LEU A 49 1.95 -19.45 -9.98
CA LEU A 49 2.25 -18.20 -10.69
C LEU A 49 3.56 -18.34 -11.48
N PRO A 50 3.80 -17.46 -12.46
CA PRO A 50 5.11 -17.36 -13.12
C PRO A 50 6.24 -17.19 -12.10
N THR A 51 7.43 -17.71 -12.41
CA THR A 51 8.57 -17.63 -11.51
C THR A 51 9.00 -16.18 -11.27
N ARG A 52 9.11 -15.78 -10.00
CA ARG A 52 9.62 -14.49 -9.54
C ARG A 52 10.49 -14.69 -8.31
N SER A 53 11.30 -13.69 -7.99
CA SER A 53 12.14 -13.64 -6.79
C SER A 53 11.32 -13.64 -5.50
N ASN A 54 10.29 -12.80 -5.44
CA ASN A 54 9.34 -12.70 -4.35
C ASN A 54 8.06 -12.04 -4.85
N TYR A 55 6.91 -12.60 -4.51
CA TYR A 55 5.65 -11.88 -4.67
C TYR A 55 5.33 -11.14 -3.37
N GLN A 56 4.96 -9.86 -3.47
CA GLN A 56 4.65 -9.02 -2.31
C GLN A 56 3.16 -8.76 -2.17
N LEU A 57 2.51 -8.35 -3.25
CA LEU A 57 1.09 -7.96 -3.24
C LEU A 57 0.38 -8.47 -4.48
N ILE A 58 -0.95 -8.57 -4.36
CA ILE A 58 -1.84 -8.96 -5.45
C ILE A 58 -3.13 -8.13 -5.41
N GLU A 59 -3.57 -7.72 -6.59
CA GLU A 59 -4.86 -7.09 -6.80
C GLU A 59 -5.58 -7.78 -7.97
N GLU A 60 -6.89 -7.63 -8.04
CA GLU A 60 -7.67 -8.09 -9.19
C GLU A 60 -7.90 -6.96 -10.19
N LEU A 61 -7.52 -7.21 -11.45
CA LEU A 61 -7.76 -6.32 -12.57
C LEU A 61 -8.81 -6.89 -13.52
N GLU A 62 -9.89 -6.13 -13.75
CA GLU A 62 -10.95 -6.42 -14.72
C GLU A 62 -11.58 -7.83 -14.57
N SER A 63 -11.53 -8.40 -13.36
CA SER A 63 -11.97 -9.77 -13.03
C SER A 63 -11.30 -10.91 -13.80
N LYS A 64 -10.50 -10.63 -14.82
CA LYS A 64 -9.81 -11.58 -15.69
C LYS A 64 -8.33 -11.74 -15.37
N TYR A 65 -7.74 -10.75 -14.71
CA TYR A 65 -6.31 -10.70 -14.45
C TYR A 65 -6.03 -10.50 -12.96
N PHE A 66 -4.85 -10.95 -12.57
CA PHE A 66 -4.20 -10.48 -11.35
C PHE A 66 -3.14 -9.44 -11.72
N VAL A 67 -2.99 -8.43 -10.88
CA VAL A 67 -1.84 -7.54 -10.90
C VAL A 67 -1.02 -7.82 -9.66
N THR A 68 0.29 -8.01 -9.83
CA THR A 68 1.18 -8.31 -8.71
C THR A 68 2.30 -7.30 -8.57
N TRP A 69 2.74 -7.08 -7.32
CA TRP A 69 3.97 -6.35 -7.00
C TRP A 69 5.06 -7.33 -6.58
N THR A 70 6.26 -7.17 -7.12
CA THR A 70 7.47 -7.94 -6.81
C THR A 70 8.61 -6.97 -6.54
N LEU A 71 9.43 -7.27 -5.51
CA LEU A 71 10.68 -6.53 -5.33
C LEU A 71 11.73 -7.07 -6.31
N PRO A 72 12.38 -6.19 -7.09
CA PRO A 72 13.36 -6.61 -8.09
C PRO A 72 14.57 -7.25 -7.40
N ALA A 73 14.89 -8.49 -7.80
CA ALA A 73 16.09 -9.17 -7.32
C ALA A 73 17.27 -8.90 -8.25
N SER A 74 16.99 -8.75 -9.55
CA SER A 74 17.96 -8.39 -10.58
C SER A 74 17.60 -7.07 -11.25
N GLU A 75 18.58 -6.51 -11.95
CA GLU A 75 18.46 -5.32 -12.78
C GLU A 75 17.52 -5.50 -13.96
N ASN A 76 17.12 -6.73 -14.32
CA ASN A 76 16.22 -7.02 -15.44
C ASN A 76 14.75 -7.23 -15.00
N ASP A 77 14.47 -7.18 -13.69
CA ASP A 77 13.16 -7.52 -13.18
C ASP A 77 12.17 -6.36 -13.31
N ASN A 78 11.00 -6.63 -13.86
CA ASN A 78 9.84 -5.74 -13.75
C ASN A 78 9.16 -5.93 -12.40
N CYS A 79 8.75 -4.83 -11.78
CA CYS A 79 8.13 -4.88 -10.46
C CYS A 79 6.62 -5.16 -10.52
N ILE A 80 5.96 -4.83 -11.63
CA ILE A 80 4.52 -5.04 -11.83
C ILE A 80 4.29 -6.09 -12.91
N SER A 81 3.43 -7.08 -12.63
CA SER A 81 3.02 -8.09 -13.61
C SER A 81 1.50 -8.17 -13.72
N VAL A 82 0.99 -8.28 -14.95
CA VAL A 82 -0.41 -8.61 -15.25
C VAL A 82 -0.47 -10.09 -15.64
N ILE A 83 -1.17 -10.90 -14.85
CA ILE A 83 -1.25 -12.35 -15.00
C ILE A 83 -2.68 -12.75 -15.36
N SER A 84 -2.86 -13.54 -16.41
CA SER A 84 -4.19 -14.08 -16.76
C SER A 84 -4.64 -15.11 -15.73
N LYS A 85 -5.85 -14.97 -15.19
CA LYS A 85 -6.45 -15.96 -14.30
C LYS A 85 -6.74 -17.30 -14.99
N GLU A 86 -6.98 -17.27 -16.30
CA GLU A 86 -7.30 -18.45 -17.09
C GLU A 86 -6.04 -19.29 -17.36
N SER A 87 -4.98 -18.66 -17.85
CA SER A 87 -3.76 -19.36 -18.26
C SER A 87 -2.66 -19.40 -17.20
N SER A 88 -2.76 -18.57 -16.15
CA SER A 88 -1.72 -18.36 -15.14
C SER A 88 -0.38 -17.90 -15.73
N LYS A 89 -0.41 -17.21 -16.88
CA LYS A 89 0.77 -16.67 -17.58
C LYS A 89 0.79 -15.15 -17.53
N ASN A 90 2.01 -14.59 -17.56
CA ASN A 90 2.21 -13.15 -17.73
C ASN A 90 1.66 -12.73 -19.10
N VAL A 91 0.85 -11.67 -19.08
CA VAL A 91 0.30 -10.99 -20.25
C VAL A 91 1.12 -9.74 -20.53
N LYS A 92 1.47 -9.01 -19.47
CA LYS A 92 2.25 -7.78 -19.56
C LYS A 92 3.03 -7.55 -18.27
N GLU A 93 4.13 -6.82 -18.39
CA GLU A 93 4.97 -6.42 -17.27
C GLU A 93 5.30 -4.93 -17.40
N PHE A 94 5.44 -4.27 -16.26
CA PHE A 94 5.73 -2.84 -16.18
C PHE A 94 6.67 -2.53 -15.02
N TRP A 95 7.06 -1.26 -14.95
CA TRP A 95 7.75 -0.67 -13.81
C TRP A 95 9.14 -1.25 -13.61
N HIS A 96 9.95 -1.02 -14.63
CA HIS A 96 11.37 -1.24 -14.58
C HIS A 96 12.05 0.00 -14.02
N VAL A 97 12.64 -0.11 -12.85
CA VAL A 97 13.26 1.00 -12.14
C VAL A 97 14.48 0.53 -11.34
N PRO A 98 15.45 1.41 -11.08
CA PRO A 98 16.54 1.14 -10.15
C PRO A 98 16.01 0.61 -8.81
N PRO A 99 16.63 -0.42 -8.22
CA PRO A 99 16.12 -1.06 -7.00
C PRO A 99 15.89 -0.09 -5.83
N VAL A 100 16.69 0.97 -5.71
CA VAL A 100 16.53 1.98 -4.65
C VAL A 100 15.13 2.62 -4.67
N LEU A 101 14.51 2.79 -5.84
CA LEU A 101 13.18 3.39 -5.99
C LEU A 101 12.06 2.44 -5.53
N THR A 102 12.37 1.18 -5.25
CA THR A 102 11.42 0.23 -4.63
C THR A 102 11.54 0.18 -3.12
N THR A 103 12.59 0.81 -2.57
CA THR A 103 12.81 0.90 -1.13
C THR A 103 11.60 1.52 -0.46
N LEU A 104 11.16 0.91 0.65
CA LEU A 104 10.04 1.39 1.44
C LEU A 104 8.69 1.48 0.68
N ASN A 105 8.58 0.92 -0.53
CA ASN A 105 7.33 0.83 -1.28
C ASN A 105 6.56 -0.46 -0.93
N SER A 106 6.08 -0.56 0.30
CA SER A 106 5.45 -1.78 0.82
C SER A 106 3.98 -1.96 0.41
N LYS A 107 3.30 -0.89 -0.02
CA LYS A 107 1.89 -0.88 -0.46
C LYS A 107 1.68 0.08 -1.64
N PRO A 108 2.24 -0.24 -2.83
CA PRO A 108 2.13 0.58 -4.02
C PRO A 108 0.72 0.68 -4.61
N PHE A 109 -0.13 -0.31 -4.35
CA PHE A 109 -1.47 -0.38 -4.95
C PHE A 109 -2.56 0.11 -4.00
N TYR A 110 -3.60 0.70 -4.60
CA TYR A 110 -4.88 0.91 -3.94
C TYR A 110 -6.03 0.78 -4.95
N ASN A 111 -7.23 0.47 -4.46
CA ASN A 111 -8.43 0.36 -5.28
C ASN A 111 -9.32 1.59 -5.14
N TYR A 112 -9.90 2.05 -6.25
CA TYR A 112 -10.99 3.03 -6.28
C TYR A 112 -11.87 2.80 -7.51
N GLU A 113 -13.19 2.77 -7.32
CA GLU A 113 -14.19 2.51 -8.38
C GLU A 113 -13.85 1.27 -9.25
N HIS A 114 -13.46 0.16 -8.60
CA HIS A 114 -13.07 -1.10 -9.27
C HIS A 114 -11.85 -0.99 -10.19
N LYS A 115 -11.06 0.08 -10.06
CA LYS A 115 -9.78 0.25 -10.73
C LYS A 115 -8.63 0.16 -9.74
N ILE A 116 -7.49 -0.28 -10.23
CA ILE A 116 -6.25 -0.33 -9.46
C ILE A 116 -5.42 0.90 -9.82
N TYR A 117 -4.90 1.54 -8.79
CA TYR A 117 -3.96 2.62 -8.91
C TYR A 117 -2.63 2.21 -8.33
N PHE A 118 -1.55 2.70 -8.93
CA PHE A 118 -0.18 2.44 -8.54
C PHE A 118 0.54 3.76 -8.25
N SER A 119 1.33 3.78 -7.18
CA SER A 119 2.18 4.91 -6.82
C SER A 119 3.56 4.46 -6.34
N ASN A 120 4.54 5.34 -6.51
CA ASN A 120 5.90 5.15 -6.01
C ASN A 120 6.22 6.26 -4.99
N PRO A 121 6.88 5.95 -3.86
CA PRO A 121 7.15 6.95 -2.82
C PRO A 121 8.01 8.13 -3.24
N TYR A 122 8.76 7.97 -4.32
CA TYR A 122 9.75 8.93 -4.81
C TYR A 122 9.27 9.70 -6.04
N GLN A 123 8.03 9.46 -6.49
CA GLN A 123 7.48 10.08 -7.70
C GLN A 123 6.11 10.66 -7.43
N ASN A 124 5.85 11.78 -8.10
CA ASN A 124 4.64 12.55 -7.91
C ASN A 124 3.46 12.00 -8.73
N GLU A 125 3.71 11.22 -9.77
CA GLU A 125 2.68 10.54 -10.55
C GLU A 125 2.01 9.40 -9.76
N VAL A 126 0.69 9.35 -9.90
CA VAL A 126 -0.11 8.17 -9.60
C VAL A 126 -0.71 7.65 -10.90
N TYR A 127 -0.62 6.34 -11.11
CA TYR A 127 -0.99 5.68 -12.36
C TYR A 127 -2.23 4.83 -12.17
N GLU A 128 -3.18 4.88 -13.10
CA GLU A 128 -4.19 3.83 -13.29
C GLU A 128 -3.49 2.63 -13.95
N VAL A 129 -3.58 1.45 -13.32
CA VAL A 129 -3.06 0.20 -13.88
C VAL A 129 -4.08 -0.36 -14.87
N ARG A 130 -3.65 -0.59 -16.10
CA ARG A 130 -4.43 -1.23 -17.16
C ARG A 130 -3.74 -2.50 -17.61
N THR A 131 -4.48 -3.32 -18.34
CA THR A 131 -3.98 -4.60 -18.84
C THR A 131 -2.74 -4.44 -19.72
N ASP A 132 -2.63 -3.34 -20.46
CA ASP A 132 -1.57 -3.09 -21.45
C ASP A 132 -0.66 -1.89 -21.13
N SER A 133 -0.98 -1.08 -20.13
CA SER A 133 -0.32 0.20 -19.85
C SER A 133 -0.45 0.65 -18.40
N LEU A 134 0.45 1.56 -17.98
CA LEU A 134 0.29 2.41 -16.81
C LEU A 134 -0.03 3.82 -17.27
N ARG A 135 -1.26 4.29 -17.01
CA ARG A 135 -1.70 5.62 -17.43
C ARG A 135 -1.64 6.58 -16.26
N VAL A 136 -0.94 7.70 -16.40
CA VAL A 136 -0.97 8.77 -15.38
C VAL A 136 -2.43 9.18 -15.14
N ALA A 137 -2.89 9.03 -13.90
CA ALA A 137 -4.23 9.38 -13.46
C ALA A 137 -4.24 10.81 -12.89
N TYR A 138 -3.28 11.13 -12.01
CA TYR A 138 -3.05 12.46 -11.48
C TYR A 138 -1.60 12.61 -11.01
N ARG A 139 -1.23 13.84 -10.64
CA ARG A 139 0.09 14.19 -10.12
C ARG A 139 -0.07 15.03 -8.85
N TRP A 140 0.77 14.77 -7.87
CA TRP A 140 1.03 15.73 -6.81
C TRP A 140 1.97 16.81 -7.32
N ASP A 141 1.62 18.08 -7.13
CA ASP A 141 2.49 19.19 -7.51
C ASP A 141 2.78 20.05 -6.29
N PHE A 142 4.01 19.95 -5.80
CA PHE A 142 4.57 20.72 -4.71
C PHE A 142 5.40 21.92 -5.22
N GLY A 143 5.32 22.24 -6.52
CA GLY A 143 6.03 23.33 -7.16
C GLY A 143 7.54 23.15 -7.05
N LYS A 144 8.22 24.11 -6.41
CA LYS A 144 9.68 24.06 -6.20
C LYS A 144 10.14 22.96 -5.25
N ASP A 145 9.22 22.41 -4.46
CA ASP A 145 9.54 21.40 -3.44
C ASP A 145 9.34 19.97 -3.99
N ASN A 146 9.07 19.81 -5.30
CA ASN A 146 8.97 18.51 -5.95
C ASN A 146 10.29 17.73 -5.81
N LEU A 147 10.22 16.51 -5.29
CA LEU A 147 11.38 15.66 -5.04
C LEU A 147 12.11 15.24 -6.34
N ASP A 148 13.39 15.57 -6.42
CA ASP A 148 14.35 14.93 -7.32
C ASP A 148 15.49 14.31 -6.51
N LEU A 149 15.54 12.98 -6.47
CA LEU A 149 16.59 12.26 -5.73
C LEU A 149 18.00 12.56 -6.25
N LYS A 150 18.17 12.97 -7.50
CA LYS A 150 19.50 13.31 -8.02
C LYS A 150 20.12 14.51 -7.29
N GLU A 151 19.31 15.43 -6.78
CA GLU A 151 19.78 16.56 -5.96
C GLU A 151 20.37 16.12 -4.62
N TYR A 152 20.08 14.88 -4.19
CA TYR A 152 20.55 14.29 -2.94
C TYR A 152 21.67 13.26 -3.15
N GLY A 153 22.30 13.25 -4.34
CA GLY A 153 23.47 12.42 -4.64
C GLY A 153 23.15 11.01 -5.15
N PHE A 154 21.88 10.73 -5.49
CA PHE A 154 21.51 9.47 -6.12
C PHE A 154 21.83 9.50 -7.62
N THR A 155 22.47 8.45 -8.12
CA THR A 155 22.76 8.25 -9.54
C THR A 155 21.58 7.63 -10.28
N LEU A 156 20.75 6.87 -9.56
CA LEU A 156 19.63 6.07 -10.06
C LEU A 156 20.07 5.08 -11.14
N LEU A 157 21.25 4.48 -10.95
CA LEU A 157 21.76 3.41 -11.79
C LEU A 157 21.42 2.05 -11.17
N GLU A 158 21.18 1.06 -12.03
CA GLU A 158 20.75 -0.28 -11.61
C GLU A 158 21.84 -1.02 -10.82
N ASP A 159 23.12 -0.79 -11.15
CA ASP A 159 24.29 -1.44 -10.57
C ASP A 159 24.71 -0.86 -9.21
N GLN A 160 24.18 0.30 -8.81
CA GLN A 160 24.49 0.98 -7.54
C GLN A 160 23.57 0.58 -6.38
N LYS A 161 22.93 -0.60 -6.46
CA LYS A 161 21.89 -1.05 -5.52
C LYS A 161 22.29 -0.96 -4.05
N VAL A 162 23.50 -1.37 -3.68
CA VAL A 162 23.93 -1.46 -2.28
C VAL A 162 24.25 -0.08 -1.72
N GLU A 163 24.96 0.74 -2.50
CA GLU A 163 25.42 2.08 -2.19
C GLU A 163 24.23 3.03 -2.05
N GLU A 164 23.31 3.02 -3.02
CA GLU A 164 22.13 3.87 -2.99
C GLU A 164 21.14 3.44 -1.91
N TYR A 165 21.04 2.15 -1.60
CA TYR A 165 20.25 1.70 -0.45
C TYR A 165 20.82 2.24 0.88
N LYS A 166 22.15 2.18 1.06
CA LYS A 166 22.81 2.76 2.25
C LYS A 166 22.60 4.28 2.31
N LEU A 167 22.75 4.97 1.18
CA LEU A 167 22.49 6.41 1.08
C LEU A 167 21.05 6.74 1.45
N MET A 168 20.06 6.00 0.92
CA MET A 168 18.65 6.17 1.27
C MET A 168 18.41 6.01 2.77
N LEU A 169 18.96 4.98 3.40
CA LEU A 169 18.82 4.80 4.86
C LEU A 169 19.46 5.93 5.66
N GLN A 170 20.61 6.45 5.20
CA GLN A 170 21.26 7.60 5.81
C GLN A 170 20.40 8.86 5.66
N CYS A 171 19.94 9.16 4.44
CA CYS A 171 19.09 10.31 4.17
C CYS A 171 17.82 10.32 5.01
N LEU A 172 17.20 9.16 5.23
CA LEU A 172 16.00 9.05 6.07
C LEU A 172 16.30 9.16 7.57
N ARG A 173 17.49 8.74 8.01
CA ARG A 173 17.93 8.90 9.40
C ARG A 173 18.24 10.34 9.72
N ASP A 174 18.94 11.00 8.80
CA ASP A 174 19.40 12.38 8.92
C ASP A 174 18.31 13.38 8.49
N SER A 175 17.18 12.87 7.95
CA SER A 175 16.04 13.64 7.43
C SER A 175 16.46 14.67 6.35
N THR A 176 17.39 14.27 5.47
CA THR A 176 17.89 15.14 4.39
C THR A 176 17.01 15.12 3.14
N VAL A 177 16.41 13.96 2.83
CA VAL A 177 15.35 13.89 1.81
C VAL A 177 14.09 14.52 2.39
N PRO A 178 13.43 15.45 1.66
CA PRO A 178 12.40 16.31 2.23
C PRO A 178 11.15 15.52 2.59
N TYR A 179 10.73 14.52 1.81
CA TYR A 179 9.59 13.69 2.14
C TYR A 179 9.55 12.42 1.28
N LEU A 180 8.72 11.45 1.69
CA LEU A 180 8.27 10.32 0.89
C LEU A 180 6.74 10.33 0.78
N LEU A 181 6.21 10.06 -0.40
CA LEU A 181 4.78 9.85 -0.62
C LEU A 181 4.38 8.43 -0.18
N ARG A 182 3.65 8.31 0.92
CA ARG A 182 3.23 7.02 1.50
C ARG A 182 1.71 6.96 1.57
N HIS A 183 1.16 5.75 1.55
CA HIS A 183 -0.28 5.49 1.74
C HIS A 183 -1.16 6.40 0.87
N GLN A 184 -1.27 6.07 -0.41
CA GLN A 184 -2.09 6.82 -1.34
C GLN A 184 -3.49 6.22 -1.40
N PHE A 185 -4.49 7.09 -1.37
CA PHE A 185 -5.90 6.71 -1.49
C PHE A 185 -6.68 7.79 -2.24
N GLN A 186 -7.89 7.44 -2.66
CA GLN A 186 -8.85 8.43 -3.12
C GLN A 186 -10.28 7.94 -2.91
N ASN A 187 -11.20 8.90 -2.89
CA ASN A 187 -12.64 8.67 -3.07
C ASN A 187 -13.23 9.76 -3.97
N LYS A 188 -14.56 9.88 -4.04
CA LYS A 188 -15.22 10.93 -4.82
C LYS A 188 -14.88 12.35 -4.35
N LYS A 189 -14.60 12.57 -3.06
CA LYS A 189 -14.36 13.88 -2.47
C LYS A 189 -12.88 14.27 -2.44
N TYR A 190 -11.97 13.32 -2.19
CA TYR A 190 -10.57 13.61 -1.86
C TYR A 190 -9.58 12.73 -2.63
N TYR A 191 -8.43 13.31 -3.00
CA TYR A 191 -7.17 12.56 -3.11
C TYR A 191 -6.46 12.64 -1.76
N TYR A 192 -5.77 11.57 -1.38
CA TYR A 192 -5.05 11.49 -0.11
C TYR A 192 -3.66 10.89 -0.31
N THR A 193 -2.68 11.46 0.39
CA THR A 193 -1.37 10.85 0.64
C THR A 193 -0.89 11.18 2.05
N MET A 194 -0.15 10.27 2.66
CA MET A 194 0.63 10.55 3.86
C MET A 194 2.06 10.89 3.47
N LEU A 195 2.53 12.08 3.79
CA LEU A 195 3.93 12.47 3.60
C LEU A 195 4.74 12.03 4.82
N THR A 196 5.80 11.26 4.59
CA THR A 196 6.72 10.84 5.66
C THR A 196 8.04 11.59 5.53
N PHE A 197 8.44 12.26 6.61
CA PHE A 197 9.71 12.97 6.76
C PHE A 197 10.64 12.12 7.63
N GLY A 198 11.77 11.71 7.06
CA GLY A 198 12.64 10.70 7.67
C GLY A 198 11.90 9.37 7.91
N PHE A 199 11.99 8.81 9.13
CA PHE A 199 11.31 7.56 9.48
C PHE A 199 10.01 7.71 10.28
N ARG A 200 9.81 8.85 10.94
CA ARG A 200 8.81 8.97 12.02
C ARG A 200 7.77 10.03 11.79
N HIS A 201 8.19 11.23 11.35
CA HIS A 201 7.27 12.34 11.24
C HIS A 201 6.39 12.18 10.00
N ARG A 202 5.09 12.27 10.19
CA ARG A 202 4.08 11.96 9.18
C ARG A 202 3.06 13.08 9.13
N ILE A 203 2.80 13.58 7.94
CA ILE A 203 1.81 14.63 7.70
C ILE A 203 0.77 14.12 6.72
N ASN A 204 -0.49 14.34 7.05
CA ASN A 204 -1.62 14.02 6.19
C ASN A 204 -1.80 15.12 5.15
N LEU A 205 -1.94 14.74 3.89
CA LEU A 205 -2.31 15.64 2.81
C LEU A 205 -3.61 15.14 2.16
N PHE A 206 -4.68 15.89 2.38
CA PHE A 206 -5.94 15.73 1.66
C PHE A 206 -6.06 16.83 0.62
N TYR A 207 -6.35 16.48 -0.62
CA TYR A 207 -6.75 17.42 -1.66
C TYR A 207 -8.22 17.20 -1.97
N ARG A 208 -9.05 18.23 -1.78
CA ARG A 208 -10.48 18.15 -2.07
C ARG A 208 -10.73 18.45 -3.54
N LYS A 209 -11.43 17.53 -4.20
CA LYS A 209 -11.62 17.53 -5.67
C LYS A 209 -12.61 18.59 -6.16
N ASP A 210 -13.50 19.07 -5.29
CA ASP A 210 -14.59 19.99 -5.68
C ASP A 210 -14.11 21.43 -5.93
N ASP A 211 -13.19 21.91 -5.09
CA ASP A 211 -12.70 23.29 -5.10
C ASP A 211 -11.17 23.39 -5.16
N GLY A 212 -10.48 22.25 -5.16
CA GLY A 212 -9.03 22.17 -5.23
C GLY A 212 -8.32 22.57 -3.94
N LYS A 213 -9.02 22.64 -2.80
CA LYS A 213 -8.41 22.98 -1.52
C LYS A 213 -7.61 21.82 -0.94
N SER A 214 -6.40 22.13 -0.47
CA SER A 214 -5.56 21.18 0.26
C SER A 214 -5.63 21.38 1.77
N PHE A 215 -5.61 20.27 2.51
CA PHE A 215 -5.50 20.22 3.96
C PHE A 215 -4.23 19.45 4.31
N PHE A 216 -3.27 20.14 4.94
CA PHE A 216 -1.96 19.61 5.29
C PHE A 216 -1.78 19.70 6.81
N PHE A 217 -1.79 18.57 7.50
CA PHE A 217 -1.81 18.54 8.97
C PHE A 217 -1.22 17.24 9.54
N GLU A 218 -0.49 17.36 10.65
CA GLU A 218 0.03 16.21 11.40
C GLU A 218 -1.09 15.56 12.22
N LYS A 219 -1.84 16.38 12.97
CA LYS A 219 -2.95 15.96 13.84
C LYS A 219 -4.26 16.62 13.43
N THR A 220 -5.38 15.96 13.72
CA THR A 220 -6.70 16.59 13.59
C THR A 220 -6.83 17.79 14.54
N ALA A 221 -7.89 18.61 14.37
CA ALA A 221 -8.15 19.74 15.27
C ALA A 221 -8.32 19.31 16.74
N GLU A 222 -8.76 18.07 16.95
CA GLU A 222 -8.93 17.42 18.25
C GLU A 222 -7.63 16.81 18.80
N GLY A 223 -6.52 16.87 18.06
CA GLY A 223 -5.21 16.38 18.51
C GLY A 223 -4.91 14.92 18.19
N VAL A 224 -5.71 14.28 17.33
CA VAL A 224 -5.55 12.86 16.99
C VAL A 224 -4.57 12.66 15.84
N LEU A 225 -3.66 11.68 15.97
CA LEU A 225 -2.80 11.20 14.90
C LEU A 225 -3.54 10.17 14.04
N LEU A 226 -3.36 10.24 12.72
CA LEU A 226 -3.95 9.29 11.79
C LEU A 226 -2.93 8.22 11.38
N HIS A 227 -3.35 6.96 11.44
CA HIS A 227 -2.59 5.81 10.92
C HIS A 227 -3.43 5.03 9.90
N PRO A 228 -3.54 5.53 8.67
CA PRO A 228 -4.39 4.97 7.63
C PRO A 228 -4.07 3.50 7.33
N LEU A 229 -5.13 2.68 7.28
CA LEU A 229 -5.07 1.31 6.77
C LEU A 229 -5.88 1.13 5.48
N ALA A 230 -7.07 1.72 5.43
CA ALA A 230 -7.99 1.61 4.32
C ALA A 230 -8.85 2.87 4.19
N PHE A 231 -9.36 3.12 2.99
CA PHE A 231 -10.07 4.33 2.62
C PHE A 231 -11.24 3.95 1.70
N ASN A 232 -12.42 4.51 1.93
CA ASN A 232 -13.59 4.32 1.06
C ASN A 232 -14.34 5.65 0.85
N GLU A 233 -15.56 5.59 0.31
CA GLU A 233 -16.37 6.79 0.07
C GLU A 233 -16.78 7.53 1.36
N ASP A 234 -16.97 6.80 2.45
CA ASP A 234 -17.60 7.31 3.66
C ASP A 234 -16.57 7.64 4.74
N PHE A 235 -15.52 6.83 4.89
CA PHE A 235 -14.55 6.96 5.98
C PHE A 235 -13.13 6.46 5.65
N LEU A 236 -12.18 7.01 6.39
CA LEU A 236 -10.83 6.49 6.56
C LEU A 236 -10.81 5.53 7.76
N THR A 237 -10.30 4.32 7.58
CA THR A 237 -10.03 3.38 8.68
C THR A 237 -8.59 3.55 9.13
N CYS A 238 -8.37 3.82 10.42
CA CYS A 238 -7.06 3.88 11.03
C CYS A 238 -6.86 2.77 12.06
N ILE A 239 -5.64 2.28 12.16
CA ILE A 239 -5.19 1.52 13.34
C ILE A 239 -4.89 2.49 14.48
N VAL A 240 -5.17 2.09 15.71
CA VAL A 240 -4.90 2.89 16.90
C VAL A 240 -3.98 2.11 17.83
N PHE A 241 -2.92 2.77 18.27
CA PHE A 241 -1.98 2.22 19.24
C PHE A 241 -2.41 2.59 20.66
N ASN A 242 -2.11 1.72 21.63
CA ASN A 242 -2.54 1.91 23.01
C ASN A 242 -2.05 3.24 23.61
N GLU A 243 -0.86 3.70 23.20
CA GLU A 243 -0.29 5.00 23.60
C GLU A 243 -1.13 6.21 23.16
N ASP A 244 -1.95 6.06 22.11
CA ASP A 244 -2.81 7.12 21.58
C ASP A 244 -4.21 7.11 22.18
N PHE A 245 -4.62 6.09 22.95
CA PHE A 245 -5.98 5.99 23.48
C PHE A 245 -6.46 7.26 24.21
N PRO A 246 -5.67 7.91 25.08
CA PRO A 246 -6.11 9.14 25.74
C PRO A 246 -6.52 10.27 24.78
N ASN A 247 -6.00 10.29 23.55
CA ASN A 247 -6.35 11.31 22.56
C ASN A 247 -7.80 11.17 22.05
N TYR A 248 -8.46 10.03 22.29
CA TYR A 248 -9.81 9.74 21.80
C TYR A 248 -10.92 10.04 22.81
N GLU A 249 -10.58 10.35 24.07
CA GLU A 249 -11.56 10.62 25.14
C GLU A 249 -12.58 11.71 24.74
N LYS A 250 -12.10 12.76 24.07
CA LYS A 250 -12.91 13.90 23.65
C LYS A 250 -13.54 13.74 22.26
N VAL A 251 -13.17 12.68 21.53
CA VAL A 251 -13.56 12.47 20.12
C VAL A 251 -14.57 11.35 19.98
N LEU A 252 -14.48 10.33 20.84
CA LEU A 252 -15.41 9.22 20.86
C LEU A 252 -16.57 9.46 21.83
N PRO A 253 -17.76 8.88 21.56
CA PRO A 253 -18.80 8.73 22.56
C PRO A 253 -18.26 7.97 23.79
N SER A 254 -18.71 8.32 24.99
CA SER A 254 -18.21 7.73 26.24
C SER A 254 -18.28 6.19 26.26
N GLU A 255 -19.35 5.61 25.71
CA GLU A 255 -19.50 4.15 25.61
C GLU A 255 -18.48 3.48 24.66
N GLU A 256 -18.06 4.19 23.61
CA GLU A 256 -17.02 3.69 22.70
C GLU A 256 -15.62 3.89 23.29
N TYR A 257 -15.40 5.01 23.98
CA TYR A 257 -14.13 5.28 24.65
C TYR A 257 -13.85 4.26 25.77
N LYS A 258 -14.87 3.88 26.54
CA LYS A 258 -14.76 2.85 27.58
C LYS A 258 -14.23 1.51 27.04
N LYS A 259 -14.57 1.15 25.80
CA LYS A 259 -14.02 -0.04 25.13
C LYS A 259 -12.52 0.04 24.86
N LEU A 260 -11.93 1.24 24.84
CA LEU A 260 -10.48 1.42 24.76
C LEU A 260 -9.82 1.27 26.14
N GLU A 261 -10.46 1.80 27.18
CA GLU A 261 -9.95 1.73 28.57
C GLU A 261 -9.93 0.32 29.13
N GLU A 262 -10.89 -0.53 28.73
CA GLU A 262 -11.02 -1.90 29.19
C GLU A 262 -10.11 -2.90 28.45
N ARG A 263 -9.28 -2.43 27.52
CA ARG A 263 -8.41 -3.30 26.70
C ARG A 263 -7.20 -3.80 27.46
N LEU A 264 -6.80 -5.01 27.11
CA LEU A 264 -5.58 -5.65 27.59
C LEU A 264 -4.45 -5.55 26.56
N GLU A 265 -3.22 -5.74 27.03
CA GLU A 265 -2.02 -5.66 26.19
C GLU A 265 -2.03 -6.67 25.03
N ASP A 266 -2.60 -7.86 25.26
CA ASP A 266 -2.68 -8.95 24.28
C ASP A 266 -3.89 -8.86 23.31
N ASP A 267 -4.73 -7.82 23.45
CA ASP A 267 -5.91 -7.68 22.59
C ASP A 267 -5.53 -7.31 21.14
N ASN A 268 -6.29 -7.84 20.18
CA ASN A 268 -6.15 -7.52 18.76
C ASN A 268 -6.20 -6.00 18.49
N PRO A 269 -5.44 -5.46 17.52
CA PRO A 269 -5.39 -4.02 17.26
C PRO A 269 -6.76 -3.35 17.14
N CYS A 270 -6.88 -2.12 17.68
CA CYS A 270 -8.10 -1.34 17.56
C CYS A 270 -8.15 -0.60 16.23
N LEU A 271 -9.35 -0.54 15.63
CA LEU A 271 -9.61 0.21 14.41
C LEU A 271 -10.65 1.30 14.68
N ILE A 272 -10.37 2.53 14.23
CA ILE A 272 -11.30 3.65 14.29
C ILE A 272 -11.62 4.13 12.87
N LYS A 273 -12.90 4.47 12.66
CA LYS A 273 -13.41 5.03 11.40
C LYS A 273 -13.56 6.53 11.53
N PHE A 274 -12.90 7.27 10.66
CA PHE A 274 -13.01 8.72 10.54
C PHE A 274 -13.86 9.06 9.32
N TYR A 275 -15.09 9.53 9.54
CA TYR A 275 -16.02 9.83 8.47
C TYR A 275 -15.71 11.16 7.78
N PHE A 276 -15.76 11.15 6.45
CA PHE A 276 -15.52 12.34 5.65
C PHE A 276 -16.74 13.26 5.67
N LYS A 277 -16.54 14.51 6.10
CA LYS A 277 -17.52 15.59 5.94
C LYS A 277 -17.49 16.10 4.51
#